data_AF-A0A1Y3AU36-F1
#
_entry.id   AF-A0A1Y3AU36-F1
#
_cell.length_a   1.000
_cell.length_b   1.000
_cell.length_c   1.000
_cell.angle_alpha   90.00
_cell.angle_beta   90.00
_cell.angle_gamma   90.00
#
_symmetry.space_group_name_H-M   'P 1'
#
loop_
_entity.id
_entity.type
_entity.pdbx_description
1 polymer ?
#
loop_
_entity_poly.entity_id
_entity_poly.type
_entity_poly.pdbx_seq_one_letter_code
_entity_poly.pdbx_strand_id
1 'polypeptide(L)'
;YQLIESRGFKYESHFVQTQDGYILQLVRLINPFVNRTKKRQLKPILLQHGFQCTGTFWLIAANGTLDRYGNYIEYIVDSDNQPITINGTKQMANTLGYVLATRGYDVWLANYRGSIYSSNHTTLNITDEEFWKFSIDEMIHYDLPAEIDYILKQTKRTKLSYIGKFYDVSINVDQ
;
A
#
# COMPACT_ATOMS: atom_id res chain seq x y z
N TYR A 1 -9.75 -3.71 3.98
CA TYR A 1 -8.68 -3.19 4.86
C TYR A 1 -8.84 -3.51 6.35
N GLN A 2 -9.74 -4.43 6.74
CA GLN A 2 -9.89 -4.89 8.14
C GLN A 2 -8.58 -5.39 8.77
N LEU A 3 -7.64 -5.88 7.95
CA LEU A 3 -6.30 -6.27 8.37
C LEU A 3 -5.49 -5.10 8.95
N ILE A 4 -5.65 -3.86 8.46
CA ILE A 4 -4.95 -2.70 9.02
C ILE A 4 -5.43 -2.43 10.45
N GLU A 5 -6.75 -2.47 10.63
CA GLU A 5 -7.40 -2.19 11.92
C GLU A 5 -7.13 -3.29 12.94
N SER A 6 -7.12 -4.56 12.51
CA SER A 6 -6.80 -5.70 13.39
C SER A 6 -5.37 -5.64 13.94
N ARG A 7 -4.48 -4.86 13.31
CA ARG A 7 -3.11 -4.60 13.73
C ARG A 7 -2.95 -3.33 14.58
N GLY A 8 -4.05 -2.64 14.88
CA GLY A 8 -4.09 -1.41 15.68
C GLY A 8 -3.79 -0.12 14.91
N PHE A 9 -3.55 -0.21 13.59
CA PHE A 9 -3.39 0.95 12.73
C PHE A 9 -4.76 1.47 12.28
N LYS A 10 -4.79 2.69 11.74
CA LYS A 10 -5.94 3.23 11.02
C LYS A 10 -5.59 3.39 9.55
N TYR A 11 -6.57 3.64 8.68
CA TYR A 11 -6.31 3.96 7.28
C TYR A 11 -7.22 5.08 6.77
N GLU A 12 -6.76 5.77 5.73
CA GLU A 12 -7.55 6.69 4.92
C GLU A 12 -7.63 6.14 3.49
N SER A 13 -8.82 6.14 2.90
CA SER A 13 -9.00 5.83 1.48
C SER A 13 -9.09 7.12 0.68
N HIS A 14 -8.32 7.18 -0.40
CA HIS A 14 -8.26 8.30 -1.32
C HIS A 14 -8.54 7.79 -2.72
N PHE A 15 -9.23 8.59 -3.53
CA PHE A 15 -9.55 8.25 -4.91
C PHE A 15 -8.93 9.29 -5.85
N VAL A 16 -8.23 8.80 -6.86
CA VAL A 16 -7.49 9.61 -7.82
C VAL A 16 -7.98 9.29 -9.20
N GLN A 17 -8.31 10.32 -9.97
CA GLN A 17 -8.68 10.17 -11.37
C GLN A 17 -7.42 10.30 -12.24
N THR A 18 -7.20 9.35 -13.14
CA THR A 18 -6.16 9.39 -14.16
C THR A 18 -6.60 10.26 -15.34
N GLN A 19 -5.64 10.67 -16.18
CA GLN A 19 -5.94 11.50 -17.34
C GLN A 19 -6.90 10.81 -18.33
N ASP A 20 -6.79 9.49 -18.47
CA ASP A 20 -7.63 8.68 -19.36
C ASP A 20 -8.95 8.22 -18.71
N GLY A 21 -9.21 8.56 -17.44
CA GLY A 21 -10.54 8.44 -16.82
C GLY A 21 -10.70 7.31 -15.81
N TYR A 22 -9.66 6.51 -15.55
CA TYR A 22 -9.69 5.52 -14.46
C TYR A 22 -9.71 6.21 -13.10
N ILE A 23 -10.39 5.58 -12.13
CA ILE A 23 -10.46 6.02 -10.75
C ILE A 23 -9.73 5.01 -9.88
N LEU A 24 -8.55 5.40 -9.40
CA LEU A 24 -7.64 4.59 -8.62
C LEU A 24 -7.86 4.82 -7.12
N GLN A 25 -7.87 3.75 -6.34
CA GLN A 25 -7.84 3.86 -4.89
C GLN A 25 -6.41 3.84 -4.36
N LEU A 26 -6.03 4.90 -3.65
CA LEU A 26 -4.87 4.94 -2.76
C LEU A 26 -5.32 4.69 -1.31
N VAL A 27 -4.56 3.89 -0.56
CA VAL A 27 -4.77 3.69 0.87
C VAL A 27 -3.59 4.20 1.67
N ARG A 28 -3.85 5.15 2.55
CA ARG A 28 -2.84 5.73 3.44
C ARG A 28 -2.89 5.02 4.78
N LEU A 29 -1.76 4.47 5.21
CA LEU A 29 -1.62 3.79 6.49
C LEU A 29 -1.32 4.80 7.61
N ILE A 30 -2.16 4.82 8.64
CA ILE A 30 -2.09 5.79 9.74
C ILE A 30 -1.65 5.09 11.03
N ASN A 31 -0.47 5.46 11.53
CA ASN A 31 -0.07 5.14 12.90
C ASN A 31 -0.72 6.15 13.87
N PRO A 32 -1.67 5.73 14.74
CA PRO A 32 -2.39 6.65 15.62
C PRO A 32 -1.53 7.24 16.74
N PHE A 33 -0.38 6.63 17.04
CA PHE A 33 0.52 7.06 18.12
C PHE A 33 1.51 8.15 17.67
N VAL A 34 1.58 8.45 16.37
CA VAL A 34 2.42 9.55 15.86
C VAL A 34 1.71 10.89 16.10
N ASN A 35 2.33 11.76 16.89
CA ASN A 35 1.75 13.07 17.22
C ASN A 35 1.64 14.00 15.99
N ARG A 36 0.76 15.01 16.07
CA ARG A 36 0.44 15.90 14.93
C ARG A 36 1.65 16.65 14.37
N THR A 37 2.60 17.06 15.22
CA THR A 37 3.81 17.76 14.80
C THR A 37 4.72 16.85 13.98
N LYS A 38 4.96 15.61 14.46
CA LYS A 38 5.73 14.60 13.73
C LYS A 38 5.03 14.17 12.44
N LYS A 39 3.69 14.09 12.42
CA LYS A 39 2.92 13.78 11.19
C LYS A 39 3.26 14.72 10.02
N ARG A 40 3.44 16.02 10.29
CA ARG A 40 3.80 17.01 9.26
C ARG A 40 5.25 16.87 8.76
N GLN A 41 6.09 16.12 9.48
CA GLN A 41 7.50 15.89 9.16
C GLN A 41 7.75 14.54 8.47
N LEU A 42 6.75 13.65 8.41
CA LEU A 42 6.87 12.36 7.74
C LEU A 42 7.18 12.54 6.25
N LYS A 43 7.98 11.62 5.71
CA LYS A 43 8.31 11.56 4.29
C LYS A 43 7.38 10.55 3.63
N PRO A 44 6.67 10.92 2.54
CA PRO A 44 5.79 10.00 1.83
C PRO A 44 6.58 8.89 1.15
N ILE A 45 6.07 7.67 1.28
CA ILE A 45 6.50 6.50 0.51
C ILE A 45 5.29 5.90 -0.18
N LEU A 46 5.40 5.71 -1.49
CA LEU A 46 4.43 4.98 -2.29
C LEU A 46 4.89 3.52 -2.45
N LEU A 47 4.05 2.59 -2.03
CA LEU A 47 4.25 1.15 -2.16
C LEU A 47 3.32 0.60 -3.24
N GLN A 48 3.92 0.12 -4.32
CA GLN A 48 3.21 -0.48 -5.45
C GLN A 48 3.33 -2.00 -5.41
N HIS A 49 2.20 -2.71 -5.36
CA HIS A 49 2.19 -4.18 -5.41
C HIS A 49 2.40 -4.70 -6.85
N GLY A 50 2.50 -6.02 -7.02
CA GLY A 50 2.66 -6.64 -8.35
C GLY A 50 1.34 -6.97 -9.04
N PHE A 51 1.44 -7.50 -10.26
CA PHE A 51 0.30 -7.96 -11.05
C PHE A 51 -0.54 -8.98 -10.25
N GLN A 52 -1.87 -8.88 -10.34
CA GLN A 52 -2.86 -9.69 -9.58
C GLN A 52 -2.87 -9.54 -8.05
N CYS A 53 -2.06 -8.67 -7.47
CA CYS A 53 -2.12 -8.38 -6.04
C CYS A 53 -3.02 -7.17 -5.73
N THR A 54 -3.15 -6.84 -4.45
CA THR A 54 -3.70 -5.56 -3.99
C THR A 54 -2.71 -4.93 -3.01
N GLY A 55 -2.94 -3.67 -2.60
CA GLY A 55 -2.07 -3.01 -1.61
C GLY A 55 -1.89 -3.79 -0.29
N THR A 56 -2.78 -4.74 0.01
CA THR A 56 -2.67 -5.64 1.17
C THR A 56 -1.46 -6.58 1.13
N PHE A 57 -0.84 -6.81 -0.03
CA PHE A 57 0.38 -7.62 -0.16
C PHE A 57 1.51 -7.12 0.76
N TRP A 58 1.62 -5.82 0.98
CA TRP A 58 2.62 -5.22 1.86
C TRP A 58 2.32 -5.39 3.36
N LEU A 59 1.22 -6.05 3.71
CA LEU A 59 0.65 -6.12 5.06
C LEU A 59 0.48 -7.55 5.63
N ILE A 60 0.80 -8.60 4.86
CA ILE A 60 0.40 -10.00 5.18
C ILE A 60 1.48 -10.90 5.77
N ALA A 61 2.71 -10.42 6.03
CA ALA A 61 3.84 -11.32 6.30
C ALA A 61 3.77 -12.06 7.65
N ALA A 62 3.31 -11.43 8.73
CA ALA A 62 3.23 -12.08 10.05
C ALA A 62 2.12 -11.53 10.94
N ASN A 63 1.73 -12.31 11.95
CA ASN A 63 0.91 -11.80 13.03
C ASN A 63 1.64 -10.73 13.84
N GLY A 64 0.94 -9.66 14.21
CA GLY A 64 1.50 -8.55 14.96
C GLY A 64 0.46 -7.59 15.47
N THR A 65 0.90 -6.65 16.31
CA THR A 65 0.08 -5.56 16.86
C THR A 65 0.93 -4.34 17.19
N LEU A 66 0.32 -3.16 17.22
CA LEU A 66 0.94 -1.95 17.75
C LEU A 66 0.98 -1.98 19.28
N ASP A 67 2.17 -1.72 19.84
CA ASP A 67 2.30 -1.46 21.27
C ASP A 67 1.80 -0.06 21.65
N ARG A 68 1.69 0.20 22.97
CA ARG A 68 1.27 1.50 23.52
C ARG A 68 2.18 2.69 23.17
N TYR A 69 3.35 2.42 22.58
CA TYR A 69 4.33 3.42 22.17
C TYR A 69 4.35 3.63 20.65
N GLY A 70 3.52 2.92 19.90
CA GLY A 70 3.44 3.04 18.45
C GLY A 70 4.46 2.21 17.68
N ASN A 71 5.12 1.23 18.32
CA ASN A 71 5.97 0.26 17.63
C ASN A 71 5.16 -0.96 17.23
N TYR A 72 5.38 -1.47 16.01
CA TYR A 72 4.76 -2.70 15.56
C TYR A 72 5.60 -3.89 16.00
N ILE A 73 4.97 -4.82 16.71
CA ILE A 73 5.58 -6.03 17.23
C ILE A 73 4.96 -7.20 16.49
N GLU A 74 5.77 -7.94 15.75
CA GLU A 74 5.36 -9.22 15.17
C GLU A 74 5.61 -10.34 16.17
N TYR A 75 4.70 -11.32 16.16
CA TYR A 75 4.78 -12.51 16.98
C TYR A 75 4.42 -13.74 16.16
N ILE A 76 5.11 -14.85 16.41
CA ILE A 76 4.72 -16.15 15.91
C ILE A 76 3.65 -16.69 16.86
N VAL A 77 2.68 -17.44 16.36
CA VAL A 77 1.71 -18.14 17.22
C VAL A 77 2.06 -19.63 17.32
N ASP A 78 1.86 -20.22 18.48
CA ASP A 78 1.95 -21.68 18.64
C ASP A 78 0.73 -22.39 18.05
N SER A 79 0.70 -23.72 18.16
CA SER A 79 -0.42 -24.56 17.73
C SER A 79 -1.75 -24.22 18.40
N ASP A 80 -1.70 -23.56 19.57
CA ASP A 80 -2.85 -23.14 20.37
C ASP A 80 -3.18 -21.64 20.18
N ASN A 81 -2.59 -21.04 19.13
CA ASN A 81 -2.75 -19.65 18.72
C ASN A 81 -2.28 -18.61 19.77
N GLN A 82 -1.36 -19.00 20.67
CA GLN A 82 -0.76 -18.10 21.66
C GLN A 82 0.53 -17.45 21.13
N PRO A 83 0.83 -16.17 21.46
CA PRO A 83 2.04 -15.49 21.00
C PRO A 83 3.33 -16.10 21.57
N ILE A 84 4.18 -16.66 20.69
CA ILE A 84 5.54 -17.08 20.98
C ILE A 84 6.48 -15.88 20.82
N THR A 85 7.21 -15.53 21.88
CA THR A 85 8.34 -14.61 21.81
C THR A 85 9.62 -15.43 21.61
N ILE A 86 10.22 -15.42 20.42
CA ILE A 86 11.49 -16.12 20.18
C ILE A 86 12.64 -15.34 20.85
N ASN A 87 13.16 -15.89 21.95
CA ASN A 87 14.44 -15.54 22.59
C ASN A 87 14.74 -14.08 22.92
N GLY A 88 13.79 -13.31 23.47
CA GLY A 88 14.07 -11.97 24.03
C GLY A 88 14.56 -10.91 23.03
N THR A 89 14.84 -11.30 21.79
CA THR A 89 15.05 -10.41 20.66
C THR A 89 13.68 -10.02 20.16
N LYS A 90 13.34 -8.74 20.34
CA LYS A 90 12.23 -8.09 19.65
C LYS A 90 12.42 -8.34 18.14
N GLN A 91 11.78 -9.37 17.60
CA GLN A 91 11.86 -9.69 16.18
C GLN A 91 11.50 -8.41 15.44
N MET A 92 12.44 -7.89 14.64
CA MET A 92 12.16 -6.73 13.81
C MET A 92 11.01 -7.13 12.90
N ALA A 93 9.93 -6.37 12.94
CA ALA A 93 8.81 -6.63 12.07
C ALA A 93 9.29 -6.75 10.62
N ASN A 94 8.81 -7.77 9.91
CA ASN A 94 9.15 -8.11 8.54
C ASN A 94 8.10 -7.57 7.54
N THR A 95 6.97 -7.10 8.05
CA THR A 95 5.90 -6.52 7.23
C THR A 95 6.22 -5.07 6.86
N LEU A 96 6.75 -4.88 5.64
CA LEU A 96 7.31 -3.60 5.17
C LEU A 96 6.41 -2.39 5.44
N GLY A 97 5.11 -2.49 5.16
CA GLY A 97 4.17 -1.38 5.36
C GLY A 97 4.11 -0.91 6.82
N TYR A 98 3.99 -1.85 7.77
CA TYR A 98 3.94 -1.53 9.20
C TYR A 98 5.29 -1.05 9.74
N VAL A 99 6.39 -1.62 9.26
CA VAL A 99 7.75 -1.17 9.62
C VAL A 99 7.96 0.28 9.22
N LEU A 100 7.65 0.64 7.97
CA LEU A 100 7.82 2.00 7.48
C LEU A 100 6.96 2.99 8.28
N ALA A 101 5.69 2.65 8.55
CA ALA A 101 4.78 3.50 9.32
C ALA A 101 5.24 3.69 10.78
N THR A 102 5.89 2.69 11.38
CA THR A 102 6.44 2.80 12.75
C THR A 102 7.79 3.50 12.79
N ARG A 103 8.55 3.47 11.69
CA ARG A 103 9.83 4.19 11.53
C ARG A 103 9.67 5.64 11.06
N GLY A 104 8.44 6.16 11.04
CA GLY A 104 8.18 7.58 10.78
C GLY A 104 8.10 7.95 9.30
N TYR A 105 7.66 7.02 8.45
CA TYR A 105 7.26 7.32 7.08
C TYR A 105 5.74 7.49 6.97
N ASP A 106 5.33 8.28 5.98
CA ASP A 106 3.92 8.42 5.60
C ASP A 106 3.66 7.42 4.47
N VAL A 107 3.03 6.30 4.80
CA VAL A 107 2.96 5.13 3.90
C VAL A 107 1.66 5.16 3.10
N TRP A 108 1.82 5.10 1.79
CA TRP A 108 0.74 5.06 0.80
C TRP A 108 0.81 3.74 0.05
N LEU A 109 -0.31 3.03 -0.03
CA LEU A 109 -0.49 1.77 -0.74
C LEU A 109 -1.29 2.06 -2.00
N ALA A 110 -0.70 1.83 -3.15
CA ALA A 110 -1.39 2.02 -4.43
C ALA A 110 -2.17 0.78 -4.84
N ASN A 111 -3.23 0.98 -5.63
CA ASN A 111 -3.96 -0.08 -6.31
C ASN A 111 -4.09 0.28 -7.79
N TYR A 112 -3.65 -0.62 -8.66
CA TYR A 112 -3.69 -0.42 -10.11
C TYR A 112 -5.10 -0.40 -10.70
N ARG A 113 -5.27 0.31 -11.82
CA ARG A 113 -6.46 0.22 -12.69
C ARG A 113 -6.87 -1.23 -12.93
N GLY A 114 -8.18 -1.48 -12.92
CA GLY A 114 -8.75 -2.81 -13.12
C GLY A 114 -8.63 -3.77 -11.92
N SER A 115 -7.90 -3.42 -10.87
CA SER A 115 -7.99 -4.16 -9.60
C SER A 115 -9.38 -3.98 -8.96
N ILE A 116 -9.77 -4.90 -8.07
CA ILE A 116 -11.07 -4.84 -7.36
C ILE A 116 -11.31 -3.52 -6.60
N TYR A 117 -10.26 -2.78 -6.28
CA TYR A 117 -10.32 -1.50 -5.56
C TYR A 117 -10.23 -0.28 -6.48
N SER A 118 -9.90 -0.49 -7.75
CA SER A 118 -9.73 0.55 -8.78
C SER A 118 -10.40 0.11 -10.10
N SER A 119 -11.58 -0.50 -10.00
CA SER A 119 -12.37 -0.99 -11.13
C SER A 119 -13.46 0.02 -11.54
N ASN A 120 -13.15 1.32 -11.47
CA ASN A 120 -14.11 2.38 -11.76
C ASN A 120 -13.51 3.34 -12.80
N HIS A 121 -14.37 3.90 -13.66
CA HIS A 121 -14.01 4.81 -14.74
C HIS A 121 -15.04 5.92 -14.85
N THR A 122 -14.66 7.07 -15.40
CA THR A 122 -15.58 8.19 -15.63
C THR A 122 -16.65 7.94 -16.70
N THR A 123 -16.49 6.90 -17.52
CA THR A 123 -17.30 6.67 -18.73
C THR A 123 -17.53 5.20 -19.03
N LEU A 124 -16.50 4.36 -18.89
CA LEU A 124 -16.54 2.92 -19.20
C LEU A 124 -17.05 2.10 -18.01
N ASN A 125 -17.71 0.98 -18.28
CA ASN A 125 -18.10 -0.02 -17.29
C ASN A 125 -17.13 -1.20 -17.31
N ILE A 126 -17.02 -1.93 -16.19
CA ILE A 126 -16.19 -3.14 -16.07
C ILE A 126 -16.61 -4.26 -17.02
N THR A 127 -17.82 -4.19 -17.58
CA THR A 127 -18.32 -5.13 -18.59
C THR A 127 -17.85 -4.79 -20.00
N ASP A 128 -17.35 -3.57 -20.22
CA ASP A 128 -16.91 -3.11 -21.53
C ASP A 128 -15.49 -3.63 -21.79
N GLU A 129 -15.26 -4.22 -22.96
CA GLU A 129 -13.93 -4.71 -23.35
C GLU A 129 -12.89 -3.57 -23.33
N GLU A 130 -13.30 -2.36 -23.73
CA GLU A 130 -12.44 -1.17 -23.75
C GLU A 130 -11.91 -0.81 -22.35
N PHE A 131 -12.67 -1.10 -21.28
CA PHE A 131 -12.20 -0.89 -19.91
C PHE A 131 -10.94 -1.73 -19.59
N TRP A 132 -10.76 -2.85 -20.28
CA TRP A 132 -9.64 -3.78 -20.04
C TRP A 132 -8.50 -3.64 -21.06
N LYS A 133 -8.62 -2.72 -22.03
CA LYS A 133 -7.55 -2.44 -22.99
C LYS A 133 -6.48 -1.50 -22.42
N PHE A 134 -5.72 -2.02 -21.48
CA PHE A 134 -4.52 -1.36 -20.95
C PHE A 134 -3.41 -2.37 -20.69
N SER A 135 -2.20 -1.87 -20.60
CA SER A 135 -1.00 -2.60 -20.24
C SER A 135 -0.24 -1.87 -19.13
N ILE A 136 0.97 -2.35 -18.83
CA ILE A 136 1.89 -1.65 -17.91
C ILE A 136 2.23 -0.25 -18.44
N ASP A 137 2.21 -0.04 -19.76
CA ASP A 137 2.55 1.25 -20.35
C ASP A 137 1.56 2.33 -19.93
N GLU A 138 0.25 2.06 -20.00
CA GLU A 138 -0.78 2.97 -19.52
C GLU A 138 -0.70 3.19 -18.01
N MET A 139 -0.35 2.15 -17.24
CA MET A 139 -0.18 2.27 -15.78
C MET A 139 0.99 3.20 -15.44
N ILE A 140 2.12 3.08 -16.14
CA ILE A 140 3.27 3.97 -15.92
C ILE A 140 2.98 5.38 -16.44
N HIS A 141 2.28 5.50 -17.57
CA HIS A 141 2.05 6.77 -18.23
C HIS A 141 0.95 7.60 -17.55
N TYR A 142 -0.09 6.96 -17.01
CA TYR A 142 -1.26 7.64 -16.45
C TYR A 142 -1.47 7.40 -14.95
N ASP A 143 -1.32 6.17 -14.44
CA ASP A 143 -1.59 5.88 -13.02
C ASP A 143 -0.53 6.50 -12.14
N LEU A 144 0.74 6.18 -12.40
CA LEU A 144 1.85 6.58 -11.54
C LEU A 144 1.96 8.11 -11.40
N PRO A 145 1.86 8.93 -12.47
CA PRO A 145 1.86 10.38 -12.31
C PRO A 145 0.67 10.90 -11.50
N ALA A 146 -0.53 10.36 -11.73
CA ALA A 146 -1.72 10.78 -11.00
C ALA A 146 -1.61 10.49 -9.50
N GLU A 147 -1.13 9.30 -9.14
CA GLU A 147 -0.90 8.89 -7.76
C GLU A 147 0.19 9.75 -7.08
N ILE A 148 1.33 9.96 -7.75
CA ILE A 148 2.43 10.78 -7.22
C ILE A 148 1.97 12.22 -6.99
N ASP A 149 1.33 12.84 -7.98
CA ASP A 149 0.87 14.23 -7.90
C ASP A 149 -0.15 14.40 -6.76
N TYR A 150 -1.07 13.44 -6.63
CA TYR A 150 -2.02 13.42 -5.52
C TYR A 150 -1.31 13.40 -4.17
N ILE A 151 -0.36 12.47 -3.98
CA ILE A 151 0.37 12.31 -2.72
C ILE A 151 1.19 13.55 -2.39
N LEU A 152 1.91 14.11 -3.36
CA LEU A 152 2.72 15.32 -3.17
C LEU A 152 1.86 16.51 -2.78
N LYS A 153 0.72 16.70 -3.45
CA LYS A 153 -0.25 17.76 -3.13
C LYS A 153 -0.85 17.57 -1.74
N GLN A 154 -1.28 16.36 -1.41
CA GLN A 154 -1.90 16.05 -0.12
C GLN A 154 -0.93 16.20 1.05
N THR A 155 0.32 15.79 0.86
CA THR A 155 1.36 15.84 1.91
C THR A 155 2.13 17.16 1.96
N LYS A 156 1.94 18.03 0.96
CA LYS A 156 2.69 19.28 0.77
C LYS A 156 4.20 19.05 0.69
N ARG A 157 4.60 17.98 0.02
CA ARG A 157 6.00 17.59 -0.21
C ARG A 157 6.36 17.80 -1.67
N THR A 158 7.65 17.98 -1.91
CA THR A 158 8.22 18.14 -3.26
C THR A 158 8.76 16.84 -3.83
N LYS A 159 8.89 15.80 -3.00
CA LYS A 159 9.36 14.47 -3.40
C LYS A 159 8.80 13.38 -2.50
N LEU A 160 8.72 12.16 -3.04
CA LEU A 160 8.39 10.94 -2.32
C LEU A 160 9.38 9.83 -2.70
N SER A 161 9.44 8.77 -1.90
CA SER A 161 10.15 7.55 -2.28
C SER A 161 9.17 6.54 -2.85
N TYR A 162 9.57 5.80 -3.88
CA TYR A 162 8.75 4.79 -4.54
C TYR A 162 9.39 3.40 -4.35
N ILE A 163 8.58 2.42 -3.97
CA ILE A 163 8.98 1.01 -3.89
C ILE A 163 7.92 0.20 -4.65
N GLY A 164 8.33 -0.40 -5.76
CA GLY A 164 7.49 -1.31 -6.54
C GLY A 164 7.98 -2.74 -6.44
N LYS A 165 7.05 -3.70 -6.39
CA LYS A 165 7.36 -5.12 -6.57
C LYS A 165 6.57 -5.67 -7.74
N PHE A 166 7.27 -6.21 -8.73
CA PHE A 166 6.69 -6.91 -9.86
C PHE A 166 6.93 -8.42 -9.67
N TYR A 167 5.92 -9.26 -9.87
CA TYR A 167 6.10 -10.70 -9.99
C TYR A 167 6.06 -11.03 -11.48
N ASP A 168 7.13 -11.67 -11.96
CA ASP A 168 7.35 -12.36 -13.25
C ASP A 168 6.64 -11.81 -14.51
N VAL A 169 7.44 -11.30 -15.46
CA VAL A 169 7.05 -11.18 -16.87
C VAL A 169 7.65 -12.40 -17.57
N SER A 170 6.89 -13.49 -17.64
CA SER A 170 7.23 -14.60 -18.54
C SER A 170 6.82 -14.20 -19.97
N ILE A 171 7.76 -13.61 -20.70
CA ILE A 171 7.67 -13.52 -22.16
C ILE A 171 8.07 -14.88 -22.74
N ASN A 172 7.08 -15.69 -23.12
CA ASN A 172 7.34 -16.80 -24.03
C ASN A 172 7.70 -16.18 -25.39
N VAL A 173 8.98 -16.29 -25.75
CA VAL A 173 9.42 -16.06 -27.12
C VAL A 173 9.39 -17.43 -27.78
N ASP A 174 8.28 -17.75 -28.45
CA ASP A 174 8.27 -18.92 -29.33
C ASP A 174 9.26 -18.64 -30.47
N GLN A 175 10.27 -19.50 -30.61
CA GLN A 175 11.25 -19.51 -31.70
C GLN A 175 10.66 -20.11 -32.97
#